data_AF-A0A0S4PZF2-F1
#
_entry.id   AF-A0A0S4PZF2-F1
#
_cell.length_a   1.000
_cell.length_b   1.000
_cell.length_c   1.000
_cell.angle_alpha   90.00
_cell.angle_beta   90.00
_cell.angle_gamma   90.00
#
_symmetry.space_group_name_H-M   'P 1'
#
loop_
_entity.id
_entity.type
_entity.pdbx_description
1 polymer ?
#
loop_
_entity_poly.entity_id
_entity_poly.type
_entity_poly.pdbx_seq_one_letter_code
_entity_poly.pdbx_strand_id
1 'polypeptide(L)'
;MWEFAKRLFAFLGTKDESVLDIPYEVQGVSFRIKDMFKSKPNLATYNTLLKNDSIKAHIENLFSKNPLKFYLSVTLPQHIRILQKIRNTSVHQKQAHLQEALYLRSVMLGIGLNVGESGVFTSLIGAKNMLLKMT
;
A
#
# COMPACT_ATOMS: atom_id res chain seq x y z
N MET A 1 -2.49 1.24 6.43
CA MET A 1 -1.99 0.56 5.21
C MET A 1 -2.56 -0.84 5.08
N TRP A 2 -2.37 -1.73 6.05
CA TRP A 2 -2.95 -3.08 6.02
C TRP A 2 -4.47 -3.09 5.76
N GLU A 3 -5.23 -2.40 6.62
CA GLU A 3 -6.70 -2.33 6.49
C GLU A 3 -7.16 -1.74 5.15
N PHE A 4 -6.38 -0.80 4.60
CA PHE A 4 -6.65 -0.25 3.28
C PHE A 4 -6.42 -1.30 2.19
N ALA A 5 -5.29 -2.01 2.22
CA ALA A 5 -4.99 -3.07 1.27
C ALA A 5 -6.03 -4.20 1.33
N LYS A 6 -6.43 -4.61 2.54
CA LYS A 6 -7.49 -5.60 2.75
C LYS A 6 -8.80 -5.16 2.07
N ARG A 7 -9.21 -3.90 2.27
CA ARG A 7 -10.39 -3.33 1.62
C ARG A 7 -10.25 -3.22 0.10
N LEU A 8 -9.08 -2.79 -0.39
CA LEU A 8 -8.79 -2.71 -1.81
C LEU A 8 -8.95 -4.07 -2.49
N PHE A 9 -8.30 -5.12 -1.97
CA PHE A 9 -8.37 -6.44 -2.59
C PHE A 9 -9.75 -7.09 -2.43
N ALA A 10 -10.47 -6.81 -1.34
CA ALA A 10 -11.88 -7.20 -1.23
C ALA A 10 -12.72 -6.52 -2.32
N PHE A 11 -12.55 -5.21 -2.55
CA PHE A 11 -13.24 -4.48 -3.61
C PHE A 11 -12.86 -5.00 -5.01
N LEU A 12 -11.58 -5.24 -5.27
CA LEU A 12 -11.16 -5.82 -6.56
C LEU A 12 -11.80 -7.21 -6.75
N GLY A 13 -11.84 -8.03 -5.70
CA GLY A 13 -12.49 -9.34 -5.70
C GLY A 13 -13.99 -9.31 -5.94
N THR A 14 -14.69 -8.21 -5.59
CA THR A 14 -16.12 -8.05 -5.91
C THR A 14 -16.35 -7.63 -7.36
N LYS A 15 -15.31 -7.14 -8.06
CA LYS A 15 -15.36 -6.81 -9.49
C LYS A 15 -14.88 -7.95 -10.36
N ASP A 16 -13.88 -8.71 -9.92
CA ASP A 16 -13.40 -9.93 -10.54
C ASP A 16 -12.90 -10.88 -9.43
N GLU A 17 -13.61 -11.99 -9.23
CA GLU A 17 -13.28 -12.98 -8.21
C GLU A 17 -11.91 -13.65 -8.45
N SER A 18 -11.46 -13.73 -9.71
CA SER A 18 -10.15 -14.31 -10.06
C SER A 18 -8.98 -13.57 -9.43
N VAL A 19 -9.16 -12.28 -9.11
CA VAL A 19 -8.16 -11.49 -8.35
C VAL A 19 -7.84 -12.16 -7.02
N LEU A 20 -8.82 -12.78 -6.35
CA LEU A 20 -8.64 -13.38 -5.04
C LEU A 20 -7.79 -14.66 -5.08
N ASP A 21 -7.67 -15.29 -6.25
CA ASP A 21 -6.86 -16.49 -6.47
C ASP A 21 -5.45 -16.21 -7.00
N ILE A 22 -5.09 -14.95 -7.25
CA ILE A 22 -3.74 -14.57 -7.68
C ILE A 22 -2.72 -15.02 -6.60
N PRO A 23 -1.69 -15.80 -6.98
CA PRO A 23 -0.69 -16.26 -6.05
C PRO A 23 0.34 -15.18 -5.72
N TYR A 24 0.87 -15.23 -4.50
CA TYR A 24 2.07 -14.49 -4.09
C TYR A 24 2.89 -15.31 -3.12
N GLU A 25 4.18 -15.01 -3.02
CA GLU A 25 5.09 -15.73 -2.14
C GLU A 25 5.60 -14.83 -1.01
N VAL A 26 5.72 -15.39 0.18
CA VAL A 26 6.42 -14.78 1.33
C VAL A 26 7.38 -15.81 1.89
N GLN A 27 8.69 -15.54 1.76
CA GLN A 27 9.76 -16.38 2.33
C GLN A 27 9.65 -17.87 1.91
N GLY A 28 9.42 -18.15 0.62
CA GLY A 28 9.29 -19.51 0.10
C GLY A 28 7.92 -20.16 0.34
N VAL A 29 7.00 -19.49 1.05
CA VAL A 29 5.65 -19.98 1.29
C VAL A 29 4.69 -19.30 0.31
N SER A 30 3.94 -20.11 -0.44
CA SER A 30 2.94 -19.65 -1.40
C SER A 30 1.60 -19.36 -0.72
N PHE A 31 0.99 -18.25 -1.09
CA PHE A 31 -0.30 -17.77 -0.63
C PHE A 31 -1.12 -17.30 -1.82
N ARG A 32 -2.42 -17.10 -1.61
CA ARG A 32 -3.33 -16.39 -2.52
C ARG A 32 -3.85 -15.13 -1.86
N ILE A 33 -4.31 -14.17 -2.66
CA ILE A 33 -4.84 -12.90 -2.14
C ILE A 33 -5.96 -13.11 -1.11
N LYS A 34 -6.82 -14.12 -1.30
CA LYS A 34 -7.83 -14.47 -0.29
C LYS A 34 -7.28 -14.83 1.09
N ASP A 35 -6.05 -15.36 1.15
CA ASP A 35 -5.42 -15.71 2.42
C ASP A 35 -5.05 -14.47 3.23
N MET A 36 -4.94 -13.31 2.58
CA MET A 36 -4.75 -12.02 3.25
C MET A 36 -5.91 -11.70 4.21
N PHE A 37 -7.13 -12.20 3.96
CA PHE A 37 -8.24 -11.90 4.87
C PHE A 37 -8.09 -12.58 6.24
N LYS A 38 -7.23 -13.61 6.34
CA LYS A 38 -6.96 -14.39 7.55
C LYS A 38 -5.56 -14.14 8.13
N SER A 39 -4.57 -13.86 7.27
CA SER A 39 -3.19 -13.59 7.68
C SER A 39 -2.72 -12.26 7.12
N LYS A 40 -2.02 -11.46 7.92
CA LYS A 40 -1.50 -10.14 7.49
C LYS A 40 -0.14 -10.28 6.79
N PRO A 41 -0.03 -10.05 5.47
CA PRO A 41 1.26 -10.05 4.81
C PRO A 41 2.12 -8.88 5.24
N ASN A 42 3.42 -9.04 5.03
CA ASN A 42 4.38 -7.98 5.30
C ASN A 42 4.18 -6.80 4.32
N LEU A 43 4.77 -5.64 4.66
CA LEU A 43 4.65 -4.43 3.84
C LEU A 43 5.19 -4.59 2.40
N ALA A 44 6.19 -5.45 2.19
CA ALA A 44 6.77 -5.68 0.87
C ALA A 44 5.80 -6.41 -0.06
N THR A 45 5.01 -7.33 0.50
CA THR A 45 4.03 -8.10 -0.26
C THR A 45 3.05 -7.20 -0.99
N TYR A 46 2.56 -6.10 -0.40
CA TYR A 46 1.65 -5.20 -1.10
C TYR A 46 2.31 -4.52 -2.30
N ASN A 47 3.58 -4.15 -2.20
CA ASN A 47 4.32 -3.60 -3.35
C ASN A 47 4.46 -4.63 -4.47
N THR A 48 4.68 -5.90 -4.14
CA THR A 48 4.74 -6.99 -5.12
C THR A 48 3.37 -7.19 -5.78
N LEU A 49 2.30 -7.23 -4.99
CA LEU A 49 0.93 -7.39 -5.50
C LEU A 49 0.52 -6.23 -6.41
N LEU A 50 0.75 -4.97 -6.01
CA LEU A 50 0.47 -3.80 -6.86
C LEU A 50 1.30 -3.77 -8.14
N LYS A 51 2.39 -4.55 -8.22
CA LYS A 51 3.21 -4.69 -9.42
C LYS A 51 2.76 -5.84 -10.33
N ASN A 52 1.93 -6.76 -9.86
CA ASN A 52 1.39 -7.85 -10.66
C ASN A 52 0.56 -7.28 -11.81
N ASP A 53 0.78 -7.80 -13.02
CA ASP A 53 0.18 -7.22 -14.23
C ASP A 53 -1.34 -7.39 -14.29
N SER A 54 -1.88 -8.49 -13.76
CA SER A 54 -3.34 -8.67 -13.64
C SER A 54 -3.93 -7.64 -12.68
N ILE A 55 -3.30 -7.40 -11.53
CA ILE A 55 -3.76 -6.37 -10.58
C ILE A 55 -3.65 -4.98 -11.19
N LYS A 56 -2.55 -4.67 -11.89
CA LYS A 56 -2.39 -3.38 -12.58
C LYS A 56 -3.47 -3.16 -13.62
N ALA A 57 -3.79 -4.17 -14.43
CA ALA A 57 -4.84 -4.08 -15.44
C ALA A 57 -6.20 -3.78 -14.80
N HIS A 58 -6.52 -4.45 -13.67
CA HIS A 58 -7.73 -4.15 -12.90
C HIS A 58 -7.76 -2.71 -12.37
N ILE A 59 -6.65 -2.25 -11.79
CA ILE A 59 -6.52 -0.87 -11.29
C ILE A 59 -6.70 0.13 -12.43
N GLU A 60 -6.07 -0.10 -13.58
CA GLU A 60 -6.16 0.75 -14.76
C GLU A 60 -7.60 0.86 -15.26
N ASN A 61 -8.28 -0.28 -15.41
CA ASN A 61 -9.64 -0.34 -15.92
C ASN A 61 -10.65 0.32 -14.96
N LEU A 62 -10.59 -0.02 -13.67
CA LEU A 62 -11.55 0.44 -12.67
C LEU A 62 -11.35 1.90 -12.26
N PHE A 63 -10.11 2.40 -12.32
CA PHE A 63 -9.75 3.72 -11.81
C PHE A 63 -9.18 4.66 -12.88
N SER A 64 -9.37 4.37 -14.18
CA SER A 64 -8.82 5.15 -15.30
C SER A 64 -8.95 6.68 -15.17
N LYS A 65 -10.09 7.17 -14.67
CA LYS A 65 -10.39 8.60 -14.43
C LYS A 65 -10.41 8.99 -12.95
N ASN A 66 -10.03 8.08 -12.06
CA ASN A 66 -10.08 8.29 -10.62
C ASN A 66 -8.66 8.57 -10.07
N PRO A 67 -8.46 9.61 -9.23
CA PRO A 67 -7.18 9.89 -8.58
C PRO A 67 -6.58 8.70 -7.80
N LEU A 68 -7.43 7.76 -7.37
CA LEU A 68 -7.03 6.53 -6.71
C LEU A 68 -6.05 5.70 -7.55
N LYS A 69 -6.14 5.74 -8.89
CA LYS A 69 -5.16 5.10 -9.78
C LYS A 69 -3.75 5.60 -9.49
N PHE A 70 -3.55 6.92 -9.49
CA PHE A 70 -2.24 7.51 -9.23
C PHE A 70 -1.74 7.15 -7.83
N TYR A 71 -2.64 7.20 -6.85
CA TYR A 71 -2.30 6.80 -5.49
C TYR A 71 -1.83 5.34 -5.40
N LEU A 72 -2.55 4.40 -6.00
CA LEU A 72 -2.22 2.98 -5.96
C LEU A 72 -0.94 2.64 -6.74
N SER A 73 -0.73 3.28 -7.89
CA SER A 73 0.39 2.99 -8.78
C SER A 73 1.70 3.69 -8.39
N VAL A 74 1.62 4.85 -7.73
CA VAL A 74 2.79 5.71 -7.46
C VAL A 74 2.94 6.00 -5.97
N THR A 75 1.96 6.68 -5.37
CA THR A 75 2.07 7.25 -4.02
C THR A 75 2.17 6.18 -2.93
N LEU A 76 1.30 5.17 -2.96
CA LEU A 76 1.30 4.10 -1.97
C LEU A 76 2.60 3.28 -1.99
N PRO A 77 3.12 2.85 -3.17
CA PRO A 77 4.43 2.22 -3.23
C PRO A 77 5.57 3.05 -2.65
N GLN A 78 5.57 4.37 -2.87
CA GLN A 78 6.55 5.28 -2.27
C GLN A 78 6.44 5.32 -0.74
N HIS A 79 5.22 5.45 -0.21
CA HIS A 79 4.99 5.42 1.24
C HIS A 79 5.45 4.11 1.87
N ILE A 80 5.17 2.98 1.23
CA ILE A 80 5.63 1.67 1.70
C ILE A 80 7.16 1.62 1.75
N ARG A 81 7.86 2.11 0.71
CA ARG A 81 9.34 2.12 0.67
C ARG A 81 9.94 2.96 1.79
N ILE A 82 9.38 4.15 2.08
CA ILE A 82 9.87 5.00 3.17
C ILE A 82 9.74 4.28 4.51
N LEU A 83 8.58 3.68 4.78
CA LEU A 83 8.35 2.91 6.00
C LEU A 83 9.28 1.69 6.12
N GLN A 84 9.50 0.99 5.01
CA GLN A 84 10.40 -0.16 4.97
C GLN A 84 11.84 0.25 5.27
N LYS A 85 12.34 1.33 4.65
CA LYS A 85 13.71 1.82 4.88
C LYS A 85 13.95 2.07 6.36
N ILE A 86 13.04 2.80 7.01
CA ILE A 86 13.18 3.18 8.42
C ILE A 86 13.03 1.96 9.34
N ARG A 87 12.05 1.08 9.08
CA ARG A 87 11.90 -0.17 9.86
C ARG A 87 13.13 -1.06 9.74
N ASN A 88 13.64 -1.26 8.53
CA ASN A 88 14.72 -2.20 8.26
C ASN A 88 16.04 -1.71 8.88
N THR A 89 16.31 -0.40 8.87
CA THR A 89 17.45 0.17 9.59
C THR A 89 17.37 -0.18 11.08
N SER A 90 16.22 0.09 11.73
CA SER A 90 16.03 -0.18 13.16
C SER A 90 16.04 -1.67 13.55
N VAL A 91 15.72 -2.58 12.62
CA VAL A 91 15.69 -4.03 12.87
C VAL A 91 17.07 -4.67 12.70
N HIS A 92 17.91 -4.14 11.81
CA HIS A 92 19.18 -4.79 11.45
C HIS A 92 20.43 -4.08 11.99
N GLN A 93 20.41 -2.77 12.26
CA GLN A 93 21.61 -2.03 12.71
C GLN A 93 21.27 -0.79 13.58
N LYS A 94 21.57 -0.89 14.89
CA LYS A 94 21.56 0.16 15.94
C LYS A 94 20.22 0.88 16.22
N GLN A 95 20.12 1.40 17.43
CA GLN A 95 19.01 2.18 17.96
C GLN A 95 18.65 3.34 17.01
N ALA A 96 17.36 3.49 16.68
CA ALA A 96 16.90 4.56 15.80
C ALA A 96 17.31 5.93 16.36
N HIS A 97 17.90 6.78 15.52
CA HIS A 97 18.29 8.13 15.91
C HIS A 97 17.07 9.05 15.97
N LEU A 98 17.12 10.07 16.85
CA LEU A 98 16.06 11.08 16.96
C LEU A 98 15.73 11.71 15.60
N GLN A 99 16.73 11.97 14.77
CA GLN A 99 16.54 12.56 13.44
C GLN A 99 15.74 11.65 12.49
N GLU A 100 15.93 10.34 12.57
CA GLU A 100 15.16 9.38 11.77
C GLU A 100 13.70 9.32 12.24
N ALA A 101 13.47 9.40 13.55
CA ALA A 101 12.13 9.48 14.13
C ALA A 101 11.41 10.79 13.75
N LEU A 102 12.12 11.93 13.79
CA LEU A 102 11.59 13.22 13.37
C LEU A 102 11.30 13.25 11.88
N TYR A 103 12.19 12.71 11.05
CA TYR A 103 11.96 12.58 9.61
C TYR A 103 10.73 11.71 9.32
N LEU A 104 10.61 10.55 9.97
CA LEU A 104 9.44 9.69 9.83
C LEU A 104 8.16 10.44 10.21
N ARG A 105 8.16 11.14 11.35
CA ARG A 105 7.02 11.94 11.79
C ARG A 105 6.63 12.98 10.74
N SER A 106 7.61 13.71 10.19
CA SER A 106 7.37 14.72 9.17
C SER A 106 6.76 14.12 7.90
N VAL A 107 7.27 12.98 7.41
CA VAL A 107 6.68 12.27 6.26
C VAL A 107 5.26 11.79 6.54
N MET A 108 5.03 11.22 7.73
CA MET A 108 3.70 10.67 8.08
C MET A 108 2.64 11.78 8.17
N LEU A 109 3.01 12.94 8.74
CA LEU A 109 2.14 14.10 8.92
C LEU A 109 2.10 15.03 7.70
N GLY A 110 3.08 14.93 6.81
CA GLY A 110 3.24 15.81 5.65
C GLY A 110 3.84 17.18 5.96
N ILE A 111 4.74 17.25 6.94
CA ILE A 111 5.45 18.48 7.30
C ILE A 111 6.64 18.68 6.37
N GLY A 112 6.78 19.88 5.81
CA GLY A 112 7.91 20.24 4.93
C GLY A 112 7.85 19.60 3.54
N LEU A 113 6.66 19.18 3.10
CA LEU A 113 6.43 18.63 1.77
C LEU A 113 6.33 19.74 0.70
N ASN A 114 6.62 19.37 -0.54
CA ASN A 114 6.44 20.26 -1.69
C ASN A 114 4.96 20.47 -2.01
N VAL A 115 4.66 21.53 -2.76
CA VAL A 115 3.31 21.77 -3.27
C VAL A 115 2.84 20.56 -4.10
N GLY A 116 1.68 20.01 -3.74
CA GLY A 116 1.09 18.85 -4.38
C GLY A 116 1.42 17.50 -3.75
N GLU A 117 2.37 17.45 -2.81
CA GLU A 117 2.63 16.26 -2.00
C GLU A 117 1.66 16.17 -0.81
N SER A 118 1.47 14.97 -0.28
CA SER A 118 0.61 14.74 0.88
C SER A 118 1.24 13.75 1.84
N GLY A 119 1.08 14.00 3.14
CA GLY A 119 1.52 13.07 4.16
C GLY A 119 0.88 11.68 4.00
N VAL A 120 1.56 10.67 4.53
CA VAL A 120 1.12 9.27 4.45
C VAL A 120 -0.30 9.10 5.01
N PHE A 121 -0.61 9.74 6.15
CA PHE A 121 -1.93 9.62 6.75
C PHE A 121 -3.02 10.29 5.92
N THR A 122 -2.80 11.53 5.49
CA THR A 122 -3.76 12.30 4.69
C THR A 122 -4.10 11.58 3.39
N SER A 123 -3.08 11.15 2.66
CA SER A 123 -3.25 10.44 1.39
C SER A 123 -3.93 9.07 1.56
N LEU A 124 -3.59 8.31 2.62
CA LEU A 124 -4.23 7.03 2.92
C LEU A 124 -5.71 7.19 3.31
N ILE A 125 -6.05 8.22 4.08
CA ILE A 125 -7.43 8.54 4.43
C ILE A 125 -8.20 8.97 3.18
N GLY A 126 -7.61 9.83 2.34
CA GLY A 126 -8.18 10.24 1.07
C GLY A 126 -8.49 9.05 0.17
N ALA A 127 -7.51 8.16 -0.01
CA ALA A 127 -7.67 6.94 -0.80
C ALA A 127 -8.74 5.99 -0.23
N LYS A 128 -8.78 5.81 1.10
CA LYS A 128 -9.82 5.03 1.77
C LYS A 128 -11.21 5.61 1.48
N ASN A 129 -11.37 6.92 1.61
CA ASN A 129 -12.66 7.59 1.40
C ASN A 129 -13.09 7.54 -0.06
N MET A 130 -12.15 7.63 -1.01
CA MET A 130 -12.44 7.43 -2.43
C MET A 130 -12.94 6.00 -2.69
N LEU A 131 -12.25 4.99 -2.15
CA LEU A 131 -12.66 3.59 -2.30
C LEU A 131 -14.05 3.32 -1.70
N LEU A 132 -14.36 3.90 -0.52
CA LEU A 132 -15.66 3.77 0.13
C LEU A 132 -16.82 4.37 -0.66
N LYS A 133 -16.57 5.38 -1.50
CA LYS A 133 -17.60 5.96 -2.38
C LYS A 133 -17.91 5.09 -3.60
N MET A 134 -17.13 4.03 -3.83
CA MET A 134 -17.25 3.13 -4.98
C MET A 134 -17.82 1.76 -4.62
N THR A 135 -17.90 1.44 -3.31
CA THR A 135 -18.57 0.28 -2.72
C THR A 135 -19.99 0.61 -2.35
#